data_AF-A0A5M7Q9D8-F1
#
_entry.id   AF-A0A5M7Q9D8-F1
#
_cell.length_a   1.000
_cell.length_b   1.000
_cell.length_c   1.000
_cell.angle_alpha   90.00
_cell.angle_beta   90.00
_cell.angle_gamma   90.00
#
_symmetry.space_group_name_H-M   'P 1'
#
loop_
_entity.id
_entity.type
_entity.pdbx_description
1 polymer ?
#
loop_
_entity_poly.entity_id
_entity_poly.type
_entity_poly.pdbx_seq_one_letter_code
_entity_poly.pdbx_strand_id
1 'polypeptide(L)'
;MSRKINVFIIVKAHFSSLKEVGKKNLCFVDMLTFILLPALVSLLGLFIRFNLSKDLDSLLVNFGAIFTALLLSVIVLIYDQENRLIEKSIQFKNELGQVYAAKMILLKELYHNISYAILCSLLLVLLAFIHNALPVNIKFTEIIIPKVNFILGLSVATSIVTPLIVFLALNIFLTILMIIKRLYLILISNNPGS
;
A
#
# COMPACT_ATOMS: atom_id res chain seq x y z
N MET A 1 -1.86 8.32 -25.53
CA MET A 1 -3.33 8.24 -25.46
C MET A 1 -3.74 7.92 -24.03
N SER A 2 -4.25 8.93 -23.30
CA SER A 2 -4.64 8.80 -21.89
C SER A 2 -5.88 7.91 -21.76
N ARG A 3 -5.73 6.69 -21.25
CA ARG A 3 -6.88 5.94 -20.68
C ARG A 3 -7.28 6.69 -19.41
N LYS A 4 -8.46 7.32 -19.42
CA LYS A 4 -8.94 8.30 -18.43
C LYS A 4 -8.87 7.83 -16.96
N ILE A 5 -8.84 6.52 -16.70
CA ILE A 5 -8.61 5.92 -15.38
C ILE A 5 -7.62 4.76 -15.54
N ASN A 6 -6.31 5.05 -15.59
CA ASN A 6 -5.28 4.00 -15.63
C ASN A 6 -4.52 3.91 -14.30
N VAL A 7 -5.19 3.33 -13.32
CA VAL A 7 -4.65 3.04 -11.99
C VAL A 7 -3.42 2.11 -12.04
N PHE A 8 -3.32 1.27 -13.07
CA PHE A 8 -2.21 0.33 -13.23
C PHE A 8 -0.85 1.04 -13.37
N ILE A 9 -0.85 2.29 -13.85
CA ILE A 9 0.37 3.12 -13.90
C ILE A 9 0.88 3.38 -12.48
N ILE A 10 -0.01 3.68 -11.53
CA ILE A 10 0.34 3.94 -10.13
C ILE A 10 0.88 2.67 -9.48
N VAL A 11 0.21 1.54 -9.67
CA VAL A 11 0.64 0.23 -9.14
C VAL A 11 2.02 -0.13 -9.69
N LYS A 12 2.20 -0.03 -11.02
CA LYS A 12 3.50 -0.30 -11.66
C LYS A 12 4.59 0.64 -11.15
N ALA A 13 4.27 1.93 -10.95
CA ALA A 13 5.21 2.91 -10.44
C ALA A 13 5.64 2.59 -9.00
N HIS A 14 4.71 2.18 -8.13
CA HIS A 14 5.03 1.74 -6.77
C HIS A 14 5.96 0.54 -6.75
N PHE A 15 5.63 -0.53 -7.47
CA PHE A 15 6.52 -1.70 -7.53
C PHE A 15 7.86 -1.39 -8.20
N SER A 16 7.91 -0.41 -9.12
CA SER A 16 9.17 0.04 -9.70
C SER A 16 10.05 0.83 -8.73
N SER A 17 9.46 1.41 -7.67
CA SER A 17 10.17 2.16 -6.63
C SER A 17 10.78 1.24 -5.55
N LEU A 18 10.47 -0.05 -5.54
CA LEU A 18 11.09 -1.05 -4.65
C LEU A 18 12.54 -1.39 -5.04
N LYS A 19 13.16 -0.64 -5.96
CA LYS A 19 14.56 -0.80 -6.33
C LYS A 19 15.45 -0.15 -5.26
N GLU A 20 16.57 -0.80 -4.93
CA GLU A 20 17.58 -0.20 -4.06
C GLU A 20 18.22 1.02 -4.74
N VAL A 21 18.30 2.14 -4.02
CA VAL A 21 19.01 3.35 -4.47
C VAL A 21 20.48 2.98 -4.72
N GLY A 22 20.91 3.04 -5.97
CA GLY A 22 22.29 2.74 -6.38
C GLY A 22 22.52 1.35 -7.00
N LYS A 23 21.53 0.44 -7.02
CA LYS A 23 21.60 -0.81 -7.79
C LYS A 23 20.58 -0.85 -8.92
N LYS A 24 21.03 -1.30 -10.11
CA LYS A 24 20.18 -1.44 -11.31
C LYS A 24 19.12 -2.55 -11.19
N ASN A 25 19.28 -3.44 -10.22
CA ASN A 25 18.49 -4.67 -10.10
C ASN A 25 17.34 -4.47 -9.10
N LEU A 26 16.17 -4.99 -9.46
CA LEU A 26 15.04 -5.12 -8.55
C LEU A 26 15.48 -5.98 -7.36
N CYS A 27 15.28 -5.49 -6.14
CA CYS A 27 15.39 -6.35 -4.97
C CYS A 27 14.18 -7.29 -4.99
N PHE A 28 14.35 -8.46 -5.62
CA PHE A 28 13.28 -9.45 -5.73
C PHE A 28 12.76 -9.87 -4.36
N VAL A 29 13.60 -9.80 -3.32
CA VAL A 29 13.24 -10.06 -1.92
C VAL A 29 12.24 -9.03 -1.39
N ASP A 30 12.39 -7.75 -1.71
CA ASP A 30 11.45 -6.71 -1.28
C ASP A 30 10.10 -6.86 -1.99
N MET A 31 10.12 -7.11 -3.30
CA MET A 31 8.91 -7.40 -4.07
C MET A 31 8.18 -8.64 -3.55
N LEU A 32 8.94 -9.70 -3.23
CA LEU A 32 8.41 -10.92 -2.66
C LEU A 32 7.84 -10.65 -1.26
N THR A 33 8.46 -9.82 -0.43
CA THR A 33 7.94 -9.48 0.90
C THR A 33 6.59 -8.76 0.82
N PHE A 34 6.44 -7.78 -0.09
CA PHE A 34 5.20 -7.02 -0.27
C PHE A 34 4.02 -7.85 -0.80
N ILE A 35 4.29 -8.99 -1.45
CA ILE A 35 3.25 -9.86 -2.02
C ILE A 35 3.06 -11.10 -1.15
N LEU A 36 4.14 -11.82 -0.86
CA LEU A 36 4.14 -13.10 -0.15
C LEU A 36 3.68 -12.96 1.30
N LEU A 37 4.11 -11.92 2.02
CA LEU A 37 3.71 -11.76 3.43
C LEU A 37 2.21 -11.48 3.56
N PRO A 38 1.62 -10.48 2.86
CA PRO A 38 0.17 -10.29 2.89
C PRO A 38 -0.61 -11.50 2.35
N ALA A 39 -0.09 -12.18 1.32
CA ALA A 39 -0.74 -13.38 0.77
C ALA A 39 -0.76 -14.54 1.76
N LEU A 40 0.36 -14.79 2.47
CA LEU A 40 0.44 -15.84 3.48
C LEU A 40 -0.53 -15.57 4.63
N VAL A 41 -0.58 -14.34 5.15
CA VAL A 41 -1.49 -14.01 6.26
C VAL A 41 -2.96 -14.08 5.82
N SER A 42 -3.26 -13.61 4.61
CA SER A 42 -4.59 -13.73 3.99
C SER A 42 -5.03 -15.19 3.86
N LEU A 43 -4.13 -16.06 3.39
CA LEU A 43 -4.36 -17.49 3.20
C LEU A 43 -4.49 -18.24 4.53
N LEU A 44 -3.69 -17.89 5.54
CA LEU A 44 -3.88 -18.39 6.92
C LEU A 44 -5.24 -17.98 7.49
N GLY A 45 -5.69 -16.75 7.22
CA GLY A 45 -7.02 -16.28 7.58
C GLY A 45 -8.14 -17.16 7.01
N LEU A 46 -8.01 -17.60 5.75
CA LEU A 46 -8.93 -18.56 5.13
C LEU A 46 -8.92 -19.92 5.81
N PHE A 47 -7.74 -20.46 6.12
CA PHE A 47 -7.61 -21.76 6.80
C PHE A 47 -8.25 -21.76 8.19
N ILE A 48 -8.17 -20.64 8.91
CA ILE A 48 -8.75 -20.48 10.26
C ILE A 48 -10.23 -20.07 10.19
N ARG A 49 -10.79 -19.84 8.99
CA ARG A 49 -12.15 -19.32 8.77
C ARG A 49 -12.38 -17.98 9.46
N PHE A 50 -11.35 -17.14 9.45
CA PHE A 50 -11.44 -15.79 9.99
C PHE A 50 -12.53 -15.02 9.25
N ASN A 51 -13.47 -14.46 10.00
CA ASN A 51 -14.52 -13.60 9.50
C ASN A 51 -14.39 -12.23 10.17
N LEU A 52 -14.41 -11.15 9.38
CA LEU A 52 -14.39 -9.82 9.98
C LEU A 52 -15.69 -9.60 10.74
N SER A 53 -15.58 -9.12 11.98
CA SER A 53 -16.74 -8.62 12.71
C SER A 53 -17.16 -7.26 12.14
N LYS A 54 -18.43 -6.89 12.35
CA LYS A 54 -18.93 -5.57 11.96
C LYS A 54 -18.15 -4.42 12.60
N ASP A 55 -17.62 -4.63 13.80
CA ASP A 55 -16.77 -3.65 14.48
C ASP A 55 -15.43 -3.47 13.76
N LEU A 56 -14.81 -4.57 13.30
CA LEU A 56 -13.57 -4.51 12.52
C LEU A 56 -13.79 -3.84 11.16
N ASP A 57 -14.93 -4.09 10.50
CA ASP A 57 -15.27 -3.38 9.26
C ASP A 57 -15.36 -1.88 9.49
N SER A 58 -16.08 -1.46 10.54
CA SER A 58 -16.22 -0.04 10.90
C SER A 58 -14.86 0.58 11.21
N LEU A 59 -14.01 -0.11 11.96
CA LEU A 59 -12.65 0.33 12.25
C LEU A 59 -11.80 0.47 10.98
N LEU A 60 -11.88 -0.47 10.04
CA LEU A 60 -11.12 -0.42 8.78
C LEU A 60 -11.62 0.69 7.85
N VAL A 61 -12.93 0.92 7.77
CA VAL A 61 -13.49 2.06 7.02
C VAL A 61 -13.00 3.38 7.62
N ASN A 62 -13.09 3.53 8.94
CA ASN A 62 -12.63 4.74 9.64
C ASN A 62 -11.12 4.96 9.47
N PHE A 63 -10.33 3.90 9.65
CA PHE A 63 -8.88 3.93 9.43
C PHE A 63 -8.54 4.32 7.99
N GLY A 64 -9.13 3.65 7.01
CA GLY A 64 -8.87 3.91 5.59
C GLY A 64 -9.26 5.33 5.16
N ALA A 65 -10.38 5.85 5.66
CA ALA A 65 -10.83 7.20 5.36
C ALA A 65 -9.89 8.28 5.95
N ILE A 66 -9.56 8.18 7.24
CA ILE A 66 -8.63 9.11 7.90
C ILE A 66 -7.26 9.04 7.25
N PHE A 67 -6.77 7.83 7.01
CA PHE A 67 -5.45 7.62 6.43
C PHE A 67 -5.35 8.14 5.00
N THR A 68 -6.41 7.99 4.19
CA THR A 68 -6.49 8.60 2.87
C THR A 68 -6.40 10.13 2.94
N ALA A 69 -7.14 10.76 3.86
CA ALA A 69 -7.10 12.21 4.05
C ALA A 69 -5.70 12.70 4.44
N LEU A 70 -5.04 12.01 5.39
CA LEU A 70 -3.67 12.32 5.81
C LEU A 70 -2.68 12.20 4.65
N LEU A 71 -2.74 11.12 3.87
CA LEU A 71 -1.85 10.93 2.72
C LEU A 71 -2.08 11.96 1.62
N LEU A 72 -3.33 12.40 1.40
CA LEU A 72 -3.64 13.50 0.47
C LEU A 72 -3.04 14.83 0.97
N SER A 73 -3.00 15.08 2.28
CA SER A 73 -2.27 16.24 2.80
C SER A 73 -0.76 16.09 2.59
N VAL A 74 -0.19 14.91 2.86
CA VAL A 74 1.24 14.67 2.71
C VAL A 74 1.68 14.74 1.23
N ILE A 75 0.90 14.23 0.28
CA ILE A 75 1.28 14.28 -1.14
C ILE A 75 1.39 15.72 -1.66
N VAL A 76 0.53 16.62 -1.18
CA VAL A 76 0.59 18.05 -1.50
C VAL A 76 1.85 18.68 -0.90
N LEU A 77 2.23 18.32 0.33
CA LEU A 77 3.48 18.79 0.93
C LEU A 77 4.70 18.31 0.14
N ILE A 78 4.73 17.05 -0.28
CA ILE A 78 5.82 16.51 -1.10
C ILE A 78 5.90 17.20 -2.46
N TYR A 79 4.77 17.55 -3.06
CA TYR A 79 4.73 18.34 -4.29
C TYR A 79 5.33 19.74 -4.11
N ASP A 80 5.02 20.43 -3.00
CA ASP A 80 5.64 21.73 -2.68
C ASP A 80 7.17 21.59 -2.48
N GLN A 81 7.62 20.53 -1.79
CA GLN A 81 9.04 20.24 -1.61
C GLN A 81 9.74 19.92 -2.94
N GLU A 82 9.08 19.20 -3.85
CA GLU A 82 9.61 18.90 -5.19
C GLU A 82 9.87 20.20 -5.96
N ASN A 83 8.90 21.11 -6.00
CA ASN A 83 9.04 22.39 -6.70
C ASN A 83 10.20 23.23 -6.13
N ARG A 84 10.32 23.32 -4.80
CA ARG A 84 11.45 24.02 -4.14
C ARG A 84 12.80 23.40 -4.47
N LEU A 85 12.87 22.07 -4.60
CA LEU A 85 14.11 21.38 -4.97
C LEU A 85 14.46 21.60 -6.45
N ILE A 86 13.47 21.65 -7.35
CA ILE A 86 13.68 21.98 -8.76
C ILE A 86 14.30 23.38 -8.86
N GLU A 87 13.72 24.37 -8.19
CA GLU A 87 14.24 25.75 -8.16
C GLU A 87 15.69 25.81 -7.68
N LYS A 88 16.01 25.13 -6.58
CA LYS A 88 17.39 25.06 -6.05
C LYS A 88 18.34 24.33 -6.99
N SER A 89 17.91 23.25 -7.65
CA SER A 89 18.76 22.50 -8.57
C SER A 89 19.16 23.30 -9.82
N ILE A 90 18.28 24.21 -10.28
CA ILE A 90 18.57 25.11 -11.40
C ILE A 90 19.60 26.17 -10.99
N GLN A 91 19.55 26.63 -9.73
CA GLN A 91 20.46 27.66 -9.20
C GLN A 91 21.88 27.13 -8.93
N PHE A 92 22.06 25.86 -8.55
CA PHE A 92 23.37 25.30 -8.18
C PHE A 92 23.83 24.19 -9.14
N LYS A 93 24.70 24.53 -10.11
CA LYS A 93 25.27 23.58 -11.11
C LYS A 93 26.47 22.74 -10.64
N ASN A 94 26.92 22.91 -9.38
CA ASN A 94 28.13 22.26 -8.84
C ASN A 94 27.80 20.91 -8.18
N GLU A 95 28.73 20.34 -7.38
CA GLU A 95 28.56 19.09 -6.61
C GLU A 95 27.29 19.07 -5.74
N LEU A 96 26.87 20.24 -5.23
CA LEU A 96 25.59 20.45 -4.55
C LEU A 96 24.38 20.04 -5.41
N GLY A 97 24.44 20.24 -6.72
CA GLY A 97 23.43 19.82 -7.68
C GLY A 97 23.25 18.30 -7.74
N GLN A 98 24.31 17.51 -7.53
CA GLN A 98 24.21 16.04 -7.48
C GLN A 98 23.45 15.56 -6.24
N VAL A 99 23.65 16.22 -5.09
CA VAL A 99 22.89 15.94 -3.85
C VAL A 99 21.41 16.26 -4.04
N TYR A 100 21.10 17.40 -4.67
CA TYR A 100 19.71 17.76 -5.00
C TYR A 100 19.07 16.79 -6.01
N ALA A 101 19.82 16.31 -6.99
CA ALA A 101 19.34 15.30 -7.94
C ALA A 101 19.04 13.95 -7.27
N ALA A 102 19.87 13.51 -6.32
CA ALA A 102 19.59 12.30 -5.54
C ALA A 102 18.33 12.47 -4.67
N LYS A 103 18.16 13.63 -4.01
CA LYS A 103 16.95 13.96 -3.25
C LYS A 103 15.71 13.96 -4.14
N MET A 104 15.81 14.51 -5.35
CA MET A 104 14.72 14.54 -6.32
C MET A 104 14.21 13.12 -6.66
N ILE A 105 15.12 12.16 -6.84
CA ILE A 105 14.75 10.76 -7.10
C ILE A 105 13.98 10.18 -5.91
N LEU A 106 14.45 10.41 -4.68
CA LEU A 106 13.78 9.94 -3.46
C LEU A 106 12.38 10.55 -3.31
N LEU A 107 12.20 11.84 -3.60
CA LEU A 107 10.90 12.51 -3.55
C LEU A 107 9.93 11.94 -4.58
N LYS A 108 10.38 11.68 -5.82
CA LYS A 108 9.55 11.07 -6.86
C LYS A 108 9.11 9.66 -6.50
N GLU A 109 10.02 8.85 -5.97
CA GLU A 109 9.67 7.51 -5.50
C GLU A 109 8.69 7.56 -4.32
N LEU A 110 8.88 8.50 -3.39
CA LEU A 110 7.96 8.75 -2.28
C LEU A 110 6.56 9.16 -2.80
N TYR A 111 6.49 10.05 -3.78
CA TYR A 111 5.24 10.47 -4.42
C TYR A 111 4.47 9.29 -5.03
N HIS A 112 5.16 8.37 -5.71
CA HIS A 112 4.56 7.15 -6.25
C HIS A 112 4.04 6.22 -5.15
N ASN A 113 4.78 6.08 -4.04
CA ASN A 113 4.38 5.22 -2.92
C ASN A 113 3.19 5.78 -2.15
N ILE A 114 3.15 7.09 -1.92
CA ILE A 114 2.01 7.76 -1.29
C ILE A 114 0.77 7.62 -2.18
N SER A 115 0.91 7.85 -3.50
CA SER A 115 -0.19 7.69 -4.46
C SER A 115 -0.77 6.27 -4.45
N TYR A 116 0.09 5.25 -4.37
CA TYR A 116 -0.33 3.86 -4.25
C TYR A 116 -1.03 3.58 -2.92
N ALA A 117 -0.50 4.08 -1.81
CA ALA A 117 -1.11 3.93 -0.49
C ALA A 117 -2.51 4.56 -0.41
N ILE A 118 -2.71 5.75 -1.01
CA ILE A 118 -4.02 6.40 -1.17
C ILE A 118 -4.98 5.47 -1.91
N LEU A 119 -4.52 4.92 -3.04
CA LEU A 119 -5.34 4.04 -3.88
C LEU A 119 -5.76 2.76 -3.14
N CYS A 120 -4.81 2.09 -2.46
CA CYS A 120 -5.11 0.91 -1.66
C CYS A 120 -6.06 1.22 -0.51
N SER A 121 -5.93 2.39 0.12
CA SER A 121 -6.80 2.81 1.23
C SER A 121 -8.23 3.09 0.77
N LEU A 122 -8.41 3.74 -0.38
CA LEU A 122 -9.73 3.90 -1.00
C LEU A 122 -10.35 2.55 -1.36
N LEU A 123 -9.57 1.64 -1.93
CA LEU A 123 -10.03 0.31 -2.30
C LEU A 123 -10.37 -0.54 -1.06
N LEU A 124 -9.62 -0.39 0.04
CA LEU A 124 -9.93 -1.00 1.35
C LEU A 124 -11.29 -0.53 1.88
N VAL A 125 -11.55 0.78 1.87
CA VAL A 125 -12.83 1.36 2.32
C VAL A 125 -13.99 0.81 1.49
N LEU A 126 -13.84 0.75 0.16
CA LEU A 126 -14.86 0.19 -0.73
C LEU A 126 -15.13 -1.28 -0.43
N LEU A 127 -14.09 -2.08 -0.21
CA LEU A 127 -14.24 -3.50 0.10
C LEU A 127 -14.85 -3.75 1.47
N ALA A 128 -14.45 -3.00 2.50
CA ALA A 128 -15.04 -3.09 3.82
C ALA A 128 -16.52 -2.68 3.81
N PHE A 129 -16.87 -1.66 3.02
CA PHE A 129 -18.27 -1.30 2.77
C PHE A 129 -19.05 -2.42 2.08
N ILE A 130 -18.48 -3.03 1.03
CA ILE A 130 -19.09 -4.18 0.34
C ILE A 130 -19.25 -5.37 1.30
N HIS A 131 -18.25 -5.67 2.13
CA HIS A 131 -18.32 -6.73 3.14
C HIS A 131 -19.49 -6.52 4.10
N ASN A 132 -19.67 -5.29 4.59
CA ASN A 132 -20.75 -4.92 5.48
C ASN A 132 -22.14 -4.96 4.81
N ALA A 133 -22.21 -4.57 3.54
CA ALA A 133 -23.44 -4.55 2.76
C ALA A 133 -23.91 -5.94 2.30
N LEU A 134 -22.99 -6.92 2.20
CA LEU A 134 -23.32 -8.28 1.80
C LEU A 134 -24.03 -9.04 2.94
N PRO A 135 -25.21 -9.63 2.71
CA PRO A 135 -25.88 -10.43 3.71
C PRO A 135 -25.07 -11.71 3.99
N VAL A 136 -24.68 -11.90 5.26
CA VAL A 136 -23.89 -13.04 5.76
C VAL A 136 -24.59 -14.40 5.53
N ASN A 137 -25.89 -14.41 5.23
CA ASN A 137 -26.75 -15.60 5.22
C ASN A 137 -26.75 -16.44 3.93
N ILE A 138 -25.96 -16.11 2.90
CA ILE A 138 -25.90 -16.96 1.70
C ILE A 138 -24.83 -18.05 1.90
N LYS A 139 -25.19 -19.14 2.58
CA LYS A 139 -24.38 -20.37 2.71
C LYS A 139 -24.51 -21.17 1.42
N PHE A 140 -23.49 -21.17 0.55
CA PHE A 140 -23.61 -21.83 -0.75
C PHE A 140 -23.31 -23.33 -0.72
N THR A 141 -22.40 -23.81 0.13
CA THR A 141 -22.03 -25.23 0.19
C THR A 141 -21.40 -25.56 1.55
N GLU A 142 -21.92 -26.57 2.24
CA GLU A 142 -21.18 -27.27 3.29
C GLU A 142 -20.47 -28.46 2.63
N ILE A 143 -19.17 -28.34 2.37
CA ILE A 143 -18.37 -29.48 1.92
C ILE A 143 -17.86 -30.19 3.17
N ILE A 144 -18.46 -31.34 3.50
CA ILE A 144 -18.01 -32.21 4.59
C ILE A 144 -16.93 -33.13 4.01
N ILE A 145 -15.67 -32.95 4.43
CA ILE A 145 -14.60 -33.91 4.14
C ILE A 145 -14.62 -34.95 5.26
N PRO A 146 -15.02 -36.21 5.02
CA PRO A 146 -15.36 -37.17 6.08
C PRO A 146 -14.17 -37.67 6.93
N LYS A 147 -12.94 -37.30 6.60
CA LYS A 147 -11.72 -37.81 7.27
C LYS A 147 -11.10 -36.84 8.29
N VAL A 148 -11.49 -35.58 8.23
CA VAL A 148 -11.07 -34.50 9.12
C VAL A 148 -12.33 -33.68 9.31
N ASN A 149 -12.93 -33.60 10.50
CA ASN A 149 -14.19 -32.88 10.78
C ASN A 149 -14.08 -31.37 10.46
N PHE A 150 -13.96 -31.05 9.18
CA PHE A 150 -13.69 -29.74 8.65
C PHE A 150 -14.88 -29.36 7.78
N ILE A 151 -15.76 -28.57 8.36
CA ILE A 151 -16.97 -28.06 7.71
C ILE A 151 -16.58 -26.75 7.04
N LEU A 152 -16.37 -26.78 5.73
CA LEU A 152 -16.10 -25.57 4.95
C LEU A 152 -17.45 -24.97 4.52
N GLY A 153 -17.90 -23.92 5.21
CA GLY A 153 -19.06 -23.12 4.79
C GLY A 153 -18.59 -21.90 4.00
N LEU A 154 -18.75 -21.90 2.68
CA LEU A 154 -18.41 -20.74 1.84
C LEU A 154 -19.56 -19.73 1.79
N SER A 155 -19.36 -18.57 2.44
CA SER A 155 -20.01 -17.33 2.04
C SER A 155 -19.04 -16.55 1.14
N VAL A 156 -19.55 -15.88 0.10
CA VAL A 156 -18.73 -15.05 -0.81
C VAL A 156 -17.97 -13.97 -0.03
N ALA A 157 -18.60 -13.43 1.02
CA ALA A 157 -17.99 -12.46 1.93
C ALA A 157 -16.76 -13.04 2.65
N THR A 158 -16.90 -14.22 3.26
CA THR A 158 -15.83 -14.84 4.06
C THR A 158 -14.72 -15.46 3.21
N SER A 159 -15.03 -15.87 1.97
CA SER A 159 -14.10 -16.64 1.13
C SER A 159 -13.27 -15.77 0.20
N ILE A 160 -13.78 -14.61 -0.21
CA ILE A 160 -13.10 -13.72 -1.18
C ILE A 160 -12.89 -12.32 -0.60
N VAL A 161 -13.91 -11.74 0.05
CA VAL A 161 -13.84 -10.33 0.48
C VAL A 161 -12.96 -10.19 1.72
N THR A 162 -13.16 -11.00 2.76
CA THR A 162 -12.35 -11.00 3.99
C THR A 162 -10.84 -11.15 3.71
N PRO A 163 -10.36 -12.15 2.96
CA PRO A 163 -8.93 -12.34 2.73
C PRO A 163 -8.34 -11.21 1.89
N LEU A 164 -9.11 -10.62 0.99
CA LEU A 164 -8.72 -9.48 0.18
C LEU A 164 -8.55 -8.21 1.05
N ILE A 165 -9.49 -7.96 1.96
CA ILE A 165 -9.40 -6.87 2.95
C ILE A 165 -8.12 -7.02 3.80
N VAL A 166 -7.85 -8.23 4.33
CA VAL A 166 -6.65 -8.51 5.13
C VAL A 166 -5.38 -8.31 4.30
N PHE A 167 -5.35 -8.79 3.05
CA PHE A 167 -4.24 -8.60 2.14
C PHE A 167 -3.95 -7.11 1.90
N LEU A 168 -4.98 -6.31 1.63
CA LEU A 168 -4.85 -4.88 1.41
C LEU A 168 -4.43 -4.13 2.67
N ALA A 169 -5.01 -4.44 3.82
CA ALA A 169 -4.66 -3.81 5.08
C ALA A 169 -3.16 -4.00 5.40
N LEU A 170 -2.64 -5.22 5.22
CA LEU A 170 -1.22 -5.50 5.42
C LEU A 170 -0.33 -4.82 4.38
N ASN A 171 -0.75 -4.79 3.11
CA ASN A 171 0.01 -4.11 2.07
C ASN A 171 0.09 -2.59 2.32
N ILE A 172 -1.02 -1.97 2.77
CA ILE A 172 -1.03 -0.57 3.21
C ILE A 172 -0.06 -0.38 4.38
N PHE A 173 -0.08 -1.26 5.37
CA PHE A 173 0.82 -1.18 6.53
C PHE A 173 2.30 -1.25 6.11
N LEU A 174 2.67 -2.20 5.24
CA LEU A 174 4.03 -2.29 4.71
C LEU A 174 4.43 -1.04 3.90
N THR A 175 3.50 -0.51 3.09
CA THR A 175 3.72 0.71 2.32
C THR A 175 3.95 1.91 3.23
N ILE A 176 3.23 2.01 4.35
CA ILE A 176 3.44 3.05 5.36
C ILE A 176 4.87 2.99 5.91
N LEU A 177 5.33 1.80 6.31
CA LEU A 177 6.70 1.64 6.82
C LEU A 177 7.74 2.07 5.79
N MET A 178 7.53 1.76 4.51
CA MET A 178 8.40 2.21 3.41
C MET A 178 8.37 3.74 3.24
N ILE A 179 7.20 4.37 3.30
CA ILE A 179 7.03 5.83 3.25
C ILE A 179 7.79 6.49 4.41
N ILE A 180 7.64 5.98 5.63
CA ILE A 180 8.31 6.50 6.84
C ILE A 180 9.84 6.39 6.68
N LYS A 181 10.35 5.23 6.28
CA LYS A 181 11.80 5.03 6.04
C LYS A 181 12.34 6.03 5.02
N ARG A 182 11.62 6.26 3.92
CA ARG A 182 12.02 7.19 2.86
C ARG A 182 11.99 8.65 3.33
N LEU A 183 10.96 9.06 4.07
CA LEU A 183 10.88 10.37 4.70
C LEU A 183 12.06 10.62 5.66
N TYR A 184 12.38 9.63 6.49
CA TYR A 184 13.52 9.69 7.39
C TYR A 184 14.86 9.87 6.63
N LEU A 185 15.08 9.12 5.55
CA LEU A 185 16.29 9.26 4.72
C LEU A 185 16.39 10.64 4.06
N ILE A 186 15.27 11.23 3.64
CA ILE A 186 15.25 12.59 3.09
C ILE A 186 15.67 13.61 4.17
N LEU A 187 15.12 13.48 5.39
CA LEU A 187 15.45 14.38 6.50
C LEU A 187 16.91 14.29 6.93
N ILE A 188 17.47 13.08 7.05
CA ILE A 188 18.88 12.92 7.46
C ILE A 188 19.85 13.37 6.36
N SER A 189 19.52 13.16 5.08
CA SER A 189 20.31 13.70 3.96
C SER A 189 20.28 15.24 3.89
N ASN A 190 19.47 15.89 4.71
CA ASN A 190 19.42 17.35 4.86
C ASN A 190 20.42 17.89 5.90
N ASN A 191 21.14 17.02 6.62
CA ASN A 191 22.14 17.40 7.61
C ASN A 191 23.55 17.08 7.07
N PRO A 192 24.26 18.04 6.44
CA PRO A 192 25.59 17.81 5.86
C PRO A 192 26.71 17.70 6.92
N GLY A 193 26.41 17.23 8.14
CA GLY A 193 27.28 17.28 9.31
C GLY A 193 27.49 15.94 10.04
N SER A 194 27.27 14.80 9.38
CA SER A 194 27.68 13.48 9.88
C SER A 194 28.42 12.68 8.83
#